data_AF-A0A1S1P3N5-F1
#
_entry.id   AF-A0A1S1P3N5-F1
#
_cell.length_a   1.000
_cell.length_b   1.000
_cell.length_c   1.000
_cell.angle_alpha   90.00
_cell.angle_beta   90.00
_cell.angle_gamma   90.00
#
_symmetry.space_group_name_H-M   'P 1'
#
loop_
_entity.id
_entity.type
_entity.pdbx_description
1 polymer ?
#
loop_
_entity_poly.entity_id
_entity_poly.type
_entity_poly.pdbx_seq_one_letter_code
_entity_poly.pdbx_strand_id
1 'polypeptide(L)'
;MTRIRVKGFKIFADRFGHQRCYHRKTGEKIDLKRTPLGTPEFFGEVARIGAKQEPKSLQPGTLGLLIADYRQHSAFTDLAPQTRADYQKVFDYLKDIDGTHLARFKREFVVKLRDKAAEKKGRRFANYVKAVLSLLFSWGSERGYMETNTASGIKDLRKKRGTPDRYRPWTDTEREAVLEHAPPHIKVAMALMMFTGLGPKDALTLTKDQY
;
A
#
# COMPACT_ATOMS: atom_id res chain seq x y z
N MET A 1 -8.43 44.77 -13.23
CA MET A 1 -7.49 43.97 -12.39
C MET A 1 -7.17 42.66 -13.10
N THR A 2 -5.91 42.44 -13.44
CA THR A 2 -5.45 41.21 -14.10
C THR A 2 -5.48 40.05 -13.10
N ARG A 3 -6.33 39.05 -13.33
CA ARG A 3 -6.52 37.91 -12.42
C ARG A 3 -5.48 36.84 -12.75
N ILE A 4 -4.36 36.84 -12.04
CA ILE A 4 -3.29 35.84 -12.25
C ILE A 4 -3.77 34.48 -11.72
N ARG A 5 -3.86 33.49 -12.61
CA ARG A 5 -4.30 32.13 -12.27
C ARG A 5 -3.16 31.15 -12.53
N VAL A 6 -2.69 30.51 -11.47
CA VAL A 6 -1.62 29.49 -11.54
C VAL A 6 -2.20 28.11 -11.23
N LYS A 7 -1.97 27.15 -12.12
CA LYS A 7 -2.45 25.76 -11.97
C LYS A 7 -1.81 25.14 -10.72
N GLY A 8 -2.61 24.49 -9.87
CA GLY A 8 -2.12 23.86 -8.62
C GLY A 8 -2.04 24.80 -7.41
N PHE A 9 -2.23 26.11 -7.59
CA PHE A 9 -2.20 27.09 -6.49
C PHE A 9 -3.58 27.69 -6.23
N LYS A 10 -3.82 28.11 -4.98
CA LYS A 10 -5.00 28.81 -4.51
C LYS A 10 -4.58 30.22 -4.13
N ILE A 11 -5.05 31.19 -4.92
CA ILE A 11 -4.82 32.62 -4.67
C ILE A 11 -6.15 33.23 -4.26
N PHE A 12 -6.18 33.89 -3.10
CA PHE A 12 -7.38 34.56 -2.58
C PHE A 12 -7.01 35.73 -1.67
N ALA A 13 -7.94 36.67 -1.51
CA ALA A 13 -7.82 37.74 -0.52
C ALA A 13 -8.38 37.26 0.82
N ASP A 14 -7.64 37.51 1.90
CA ASP A 14 -8.07 37.23 3.26
C ASP A 14 -9.09 38.29 3.76
N ARG A 15 -9.69 38.06 4.93
CA ARG A 15 -10.64 38.97 5.60
C ARG A 15 -10.10 40.39 5.81
N PHE A 16 -8.78 40.56 5.77
CA PHE A 16 -8.08 41.84 5.90
C PHE A 16 -7.60 42.44 4.55
N GLY A 17 -8.07 41.91 3.41
CA GLY A 17 -7.70 42.40 2.08
C GLY A 17 -6.33 41.94 1.56
N HIS A 18 -5.52 41.26 2.38
CA HIS A 18 -4.22 40.74 1.97
C HIS A 18 -4.35 39.55 1.01
N GLN A 19 -3.66 39.61 -0.13
CA GLN A 19 -3.53 38.47 -1.04
C GLN A 19 -2.72 37.37 -0.38
N ARG A 20 -3.18 36.11 -0.51
CA ARG A 20 -2.44 34.92 -0.08
C ARG A 20 -2.39 33.90 -1.21
N CYS A 21 -1.25 33.23 -1.37
CA CYS A 21 -1.06 32.13 -2.32
C CYS A 21 -0.59 30.87 -1.58
N TYR A 22 -1.32 29.78 -1.79
CA TYR A 22 -1.00 28.46 -1.22
C TYR A 22 -1.00 27.39 -2.30
N HIS A 23 -0.04 26.47 -2.24
CA HIS A 23 -0.10 25.26 -3.06
C HIS A 23 -1.21 24.33 -2.55
N ARG A 24 -2.11 23.89 -3.44
CA ARG A 24 -3.35 23.19 -3.05
C ARG A 24 -3.11 21.83 -2.40
N LYS A 25 -2.09 21.09 -2.83
CA LYS A 25 -1.78 19.74 -2.30
C LYS A 25 -0.97 19.77 -1.01
N THR A 26 0.05 20.63 -0.93
CA THR A 26 0.97 20.65 0.21
C THR A 26 0.59 21.67 1.27
N GLY A 27 -0.25 22.66 0.93
CA GLY A 27 -0.54 23.79 1.80
C GLY A 27 0.63 24.77 1.94
N GLU A 28 1.71 24.59 1.18
CA GLU A 28 2.90 25.44 1.25
C GLU A 28 2.55 26.87 0.82
N LYS A 29 2.88 27.85 1.67
CA LYS A 29 2.57 29.27 1.47
C LYS A 29 3.67 29.94 0.68
N ILE A 30 3.32 30.66 -0.38
CA ILE A 30 4.22 31.61 -1.03
C ILE A 30 4.08 32.96 -0.33
N ASP A 31 5.19 33.54 0.12
CA ASP A 31 5.18 34.85 0.76
C ASP A 31 5.08 35.97 -0.26
N LEU A 32 3.85 36.44 -0.48
CA LEU A 32 3.53 37.48 -1.44
C LEU A 32 4.03 38.88 -1.06
N LYS A 33 4.53 39.08 0.17
CA LYS A 33 5.21 40.34 0.55
C LYS A 33 6.62 40.43 -0.03
N ARG A 34 7.31 39.28 -0.12
CA ARG A 34 8.65 39.17 -0.71
C ARG A 34 8.61 38.88 -2.20
N THR A 35 7.58 38.15 -2.65
CA THR A 35 7.42 37.74 -4.05
C THR A 35 6.04 38.18 -4.56
N PRO A 36 5.89 39.44 -5.00
CA PRO A 36 4.60 39.95 -5.43
C PRO A 36 4.00 39.13 -6.58
N LEU A 37 2.67 39.05 -6.63
CA LEU A 37 1.97 38.28 -7.66
C LEU A 37 2.32 38.76 -9.06
N GLY A 38 2.79 37.83 -9.90
CA GLY A 38 3.13 38.09 -11.30
C GLY A 38 4.58 38.51 -11.55
N THR A 39 5.43 38.60 -10.52
CA THR A 39 6.86 38.82 -10.72
C THR A 39 7.58 37.53 -11.14
N PRO A 40 8.77 37.63 -11.78
CA PRO A 40 9.60 36.47 -12.08
C PRO A 40 9.92 35.64 -10.84
N GLU A 41 10.12 36.29 -9.70
CA GLU A 41 10.40 35.63 -8.41
C GLU A 41 9.22 34.78 -7.92
N PHE A 42 7.99 35.29 -8.09
CA PHE A 42 6.77 34.52 -7.80
C PHE A 42 6.67 33.28 -8.68
N PHE A 43 6.95 33.40 -9.99
CA PHE A 43 6.98 32.24 -10.87
C PHE A 43 8.12 31.27 -10.55
N GLY A 44 9.26 31.76 -10.07
CA GLY A 44 10.36 30.94 -9.55
C GLY A 44 9.96 30.10 -8.33
N GLU A 45 9.24 30.68 -7.37
CA GLU A 45 8.70 29.95 -6.21
C GLU A 45 7.61 28.95 -6.59
N VAL A 46 6.71 29.34 -7.51
CA VAL A 46 5.72 28.42 -8.10
C VAL A 46 6.41 27.23 -8.77
N ALA A 47 7.46 27.47 -9.56
CA ALA A 47 8.22 26.43 -10.23
C ALA A 47 8.98 25.55 -9.24
N ARG A 48 9.58 26.12 -8.19
CA ARG A 48 10.27 25.38 -7.12
C ARG A 48 9.33 24.42 -6.39
N ILE A 49 8.15 24.90 -6.00
CA ILE A 49 7.14 24.08 -5.31
C ILE A 49 6.52 23.08 -6.29
N GLY A 50 6.27 23.49 -7.53
CA GLY A 50 5.74 22.63 -8.60
C GLY A 50 6.69 21.48 -8.95
N ALA A 51 7.98 21.75 -9.13
CA ALA A 51 9.00 20.74 -9.46
C ALA A 51 9.19 19.70 -8.36
N LYS A 52 9.01 20.06 -7.09
CA LYS A 52 8.98 19.09 -5.97
C LYS A 52 7.76 18.15 -6.03
N GLN A 53 6.74 18.50 -6.80
CA GLN A 53 5.44 17.83 -6.85
C GLN A 53 5.16 17.15 -8.19
N GLU A 54 5.99 17.39 -9.20
CA GLU A 54 5.92 16.62 -10.42
C GLU A 54 6.16 15.15 -10.10
N PRO A 55 5.30 14.24 -10.58
CA PRO A 55 5.56 12.82 -10.46
C PRO A 55 6.88 12.57 -11.16
N LYS A 56 7.91 12.15 -10.40
CA LYS A 56 9.16 11.69 -10.98
C LYS A 56 8.78 10.65 -12.03
N SER A 57 9.17 10.90 -13.28
CA SER A 57 8.99 9.90 -14.34
C SER A 57 9.63 8.60 -13.86
N LEU A 58 8.90 7.49 -14.02
CA LEU A 58 9.39 6.16 -13.63
C LEU A 58 10.65 5.90 -14.45
N GLN A 59 11.80 5.94 -13.78
CA GLN A 59 13.08 5.78 -14.45
C GLN A 59 13.24 4.31 -14.86
N PRO A 60 13.82 4.03 -16.04
CA PRO A 60 14.19 2.68 -16.44
C PRO A 60 15.00 1.95 -15.36
N GLY A 61 14.68 0.67 -15.13
CA GLY A 61 15.38 -0.17 -14.16
C GLY A 61 15.13 0.20 -12.69
N THR A 62 14.03 0.88 -12.37
CA THR A 62 13.59 1.14 -10.98
C THR A 62 12.50 0.19 -10.53
N LEU A 63 12.34 0.06 -9.21
CA LEU A 63 11.25 -0.72 -8.61
C LEU A 63 9.88 -0.23 -9.07
N GLY A 64 9.68 1.09 -9.17
CA GLY A 64 8.42 1.70 -9.57
C GLY A 64 8.00 1.30 -10.98
N LEU A 65 8.94 1.28 -11.93
CA LEU A 65 8.66 0.82 -13.30
C LEU A 65 8.31 -0.67 -13.32
N LEU A 66 9.06 -1.50 -12.60
CA LEU A 66 8.79 -2.94 -12.50
C LEU A 66 7.38 -3.22 -11.93
N ILE A 67 6.97 -2.48 -10.89
CA ILE A 67 5.62 -2.59 -10.32
C ILE A 67 4.56 -2.13 -11.32
N ALA A 68 4.81 -1.04 -12.06
CA ALA A 68 3.87 -0.51 -13.05
C ALA A 68 3.64 -1.52 -14.19
N ASP A 69 4.72 -2.13 -14.69
CA ASP A 69 4.66 -3.13 -15.77
C ASP A 69 3.99 -4.42 -15.27
N TYR A 70 4.34 -4.87 -14.05
CA TYR A 70 3.70 -6.04 -13.44
C TYR A 70 2.19 -5.86 -13.29
N ARG A 71 1.72 -4.66 -12.92
CA ARG A 71 0.28 -4.36 -12.79
C ARG A 71 -0.51 -4.47 -14.10
N GLN A 72 0.15 -4.25 -15.24
CA GLN A 72 -0.49 -4.32 -16.57
C GLN A 72 -0.47 -5.74 -17.13
N HIS A 73 0.35 -6.63 -16.57
CA HIS A 73 0.54 -7.98 -17.07
C HIS A 73 -0.51 -8.96 -16.52
N SER A 74 -0.82 -10.01 -17.30
CA SER A 74 -1.76 -11.09 -16.96
C SER A 74 -1.51 -11.70 -15.58
N ALA A 75 -0.24 -11.96 -15.26
CA ALA A 75 0.25 -12.39 -13.94
C ALA A 75 -0.24 -11.56 -12.74
N PHE A 76 -0.69 -10.31 -12.95
CA PHE A 76 -1.39 -9.52 -11.93
C PHE A 76 -2.89 -9.41 -12.22
N THR A 77 -3.29 -9.16 -13.46
CA THR A 77 -4.72 -8.94 -13.79
C THR A 77 -5.58 -10.17 -13.56
N ASP A 78 -5.02 -11.37 -13.72
CA ASP A 78 -5.73 -12.65 -13.62
C ASP A 78 -5.85 -13.11 -12.15
N LEU A 79 -5.17 -12.43 -11.22
CA LEU A 79 -5.29 -12.71 -9.80
C LEU A 79 -6.69 -12.38 -9.28
N ALA A 80 -7.13 -13.16 -8.29
CA ALA A 80 -8.36 -12.88 -7.56
C ALA A 80 -8.36 -11.43 -7.01
N PRO A 81 -9.51 -10.74 -6.99
CA PRO A 81 -9.58 -9.34 -6.54
C PRO A 81 -8.98 -9.10 -5.15
N GLN A 82 -9.18 -10.04 -4.23
CA GLN A 82 -8.62 -9.98 -2.88
C GLN A 82 -7.08 -10.04 -2.91
N THR A 83 -6.50 -10.93 -3.72
CA THR A 83 -5.05 -11.06 -3.86
C THR A 83 -4.45 -9.79 -4.45
N ARG A 84 -5.08 -9.18 -5.47
CA ARG A 84 -4.65 -7.89 -6.03
C ARG A 84 -4.67 -6.78 -4.97
N ALA A 85 -5.73 -6.73 -4.16
CA ALA A 85 -5.85 -5.75 -3.08
C ALA A 85 -4.76 -5.95 -2.01
N ASP A 86 -4.42 -7.20 -1.68
CA ASP A 86 -3.35 -7.48 -0.72
C ASP A 86 -1.96 -7.13 -1.27
N TYR A 87 -1.68 -7.39 -2.55
CA TYR A 87 -0.45 -6.95 -3.21
C TYR A 87 -0.36 -5.43 -3.26
N GLN A 88 -1.48 -4.75 -3.50
CA GLN A 88 -1.53 -3.29 -3.53
C GLN A 88 -1.09 -2.68 -2.19
N LYS A 89 -1.46 -3.29 -1.04
CA LYS A 89 -0.98 -2.84 0.29
C LYS A 89 0.55 -2.87 0.39
N VAL A 90 1.20 -3.86 -0.24
CA VAL A 90 2.66 -3.93 -0.29
C VAL A 90 3.21 -2.88 -1.24
N PHE A 91 2.64 -2.71 -2.44
CA PHE A 91 3.08 -1.68 -3.38
C PHE A 91 2.96 -0.26 -2.80
N ASP A 92 1.88 0.02 -2.06
CA ASP A 92 1.70 1.29 -1.37
C ASP A 92 2.74 1.50 -0.27
N TYR A 93 3.11 0.43 0.44
CA TYR A 93 4.19 0.48 1.44
C TYR A 93 5.56 0.75 0.80
N LEU A 94 5.79 0.24 -0.42
CA LEU A 94 7.05 0.40 -1.16
C LEU A 94 7.14 1.71 -1.95
N LYS A 95 6.08 2.53 -1.93
CA LYS A 95 6.00 3.77 -2.72
C LYS A 95 7.13 4.75 -2.43
N ASP A 96 7.56 4.86 -1.17
CA ASP A 96 8.65 5.77 -0.79
C ASP A 96 10.02 5.38 -1.40
N ILE A 97 10.17 4.14 -1.87
CA ILE A 97 11.40 3.61 -2.45
C ILE A 97 11.23 3.23 -3.94
N ASP A 98 10.13 3.61 -4.58
CA ASP A 98 9.80 3.25 -5.96
C ASP A 98 10.88 3.70 -6.97
N GLY A 99 11.49 4.87 -6.77
CA GLY A 99 12.61 5.37 -7.59
C GLY A 99 13.95 4.66 -7.36
N THR A 100 14.01 3.64 -6.51
CA THR A 100 15.25 2.90 -6.26
C THR A 100 15.56 1.96 -7.43
N HIS A 101 16.78 2.03 -7.96
CA HIS A 101 17.23 1.11 -9.01
C HIS A 101 17.27 -0.35 -8.53
N LEU A 102 16.84 -1.27 -9.39
CA LEU A 102 16.80 -2.72 -9.13
C LEU A 102 18.18 -3.27 -8.74
N ALA A 103 19.25 -2.73 -9.31
CA ALA A 103 20.64 -3.09 -8.97
C ALA A 103 21.00 -2.87 -7.48
N ARG A 104 20.28 -1.98 -6.76
CA ARG A 104 20.48 -1.75 -5.32
C ARG A 104 19.76 -2.78 -4.45
N PHE A 105 18.80 -3.52 -5.00
CA PHE A 105 18.07 -4.56 -4.28
C PHE A 105 18.91 -5.84 -4.15
N LYS A 106 20.06 -5.73 -3.48
CA LYS A 106 20.82 -6.90 -3.02
C LYS A 106 20.06 -7.60 -1.90
N ARG A 107 20.40 -8.86 -1.64
CA ARG A 107 19.80 -9.68 -0.57
C ARG A 107 19.74 -8.97 0.78
N GLU A 108 20.82 -8.30 1.16
CA GLU A 108 20.91 -7.51 2.41
C GLU A 108 19.90 -6.36 2.47
N PHE A 109 19.66 -5.69 1.35
CA PHE A 109 18.70 -4.59 1.27
C PHE A 109 17.28 -5.11 1.50
N VAL A 110 16.94 -6.25 0.89
CA VAL A 110 15.62 -6.90 1.07
C VAL A 110 15.44 -7.34 2.53
N VAL A 111 16.48 -7.86 3.18
CA VAL A 111 16.44 -8.20 4.62
C VAL A 111 16.19 -6.96 5.47
N LYS A 112 16.94 -5.87 5.25
CA LYS A 112 16.73 -4.59 5.97
C LYS A 112 15.32 -4.04 5.76
N LEU A 113 14.78 -4.15 4.55
CA LEU A 113 13.43 -3.72 4.22
C LEU A 113 12.37 -4.57 4.94
N ARG A 114 12.54 -5.90 4.99
CA ARG A 114 11.70 -6.81 5.78
C ARG A 114 11.73 -6.43 7.27
N ASP A 115 12.90 -6.19 7.83
CA ASP A 115 13.04 -5.88 9.26
C ASP A 115 12.40 -4.53 9.61
N LYS A 116 12.61 -3.52 8.77
CA LYS A 116 11.92 -2.21 8.88
C LYS A 116 10.39 -2.33 8.74
N ALA A 117 9.91 -3.24 7.88
CA ALA A 117 8.48 -3.53 7.77
C ALA A 117 7.95 -4.21 9.03
N ALA A 118 8.76 -5.05 9.69
CA ALA A 118 8.39 -5.73 10.92
C ALA A 118 8.24 -4.76 12.08
N GLU A 119 9.14 -3.77 12.18
CA GLU A 119 9.07 -2.69 13.16
C GLU A 119 7.81 -1.82 12.95
N LYS A 120 7.50 -1.47 11.70
CA LYS A 120 6.39 -0.53 11.39
C LYS A 120 5.00 -1.16 11.38
N LYS A 121 4.86 -2.38 10.87
CA LYS A 121 3.56 -3.01 10.55
C LYS A 121 3.43 -4.43 11.11
N GLY A 122 4.45 -4.91 11.82
CA GLY A 122 4.47 -6.23 12.45
C GLY A 122 4.98 -7.35 11.55
N ARG A 123 5.32 -8.47 12.19
CA ARG A 123 5.96 -9.65 11.60
C ARG A 123 5.25 -10.21 10.36
N ARG A 124 3.92 -10.35 10.41
CA ARG A 124 3.15 -10.97 9.31
C ARG A 124 3.26 -10.12 8.04
N PHE A 125 3.10 -8.81 8.17
CA PHE A 125 3.23 -7.89 7.05
C PHE A 125 4.66 -7.90 6.49
N ALA A 126 5.68 -7.92 7.35
CA ALA A 126 7.07 -8.01 6.91
C ALA A 126 7.37 -9.25 6.06
N ASN A 127 6.93 -10.43 6.49
CA ASN A 127 7.09 -11.65 5.72
C ASN A 127 6.32 -11.59 4.40
N TYR A 128 5.16 -10.93 4.41
CA TYR A 128 4.36 -10.72 3.20
C TYR A 128 5.04 -9.77 2.21
N VAL A 129 5.63 -8.66 2.68
CA VAL A 129 6.46 -7.76 1.85
C VAL A 129 7.59 -8.55 1.18
N LYS A 130 8.31 -9.39 1.95
CA LYS A 130 9.35 -10.27 1.42
C LYS A 130 8.82 -11.24 0.37
N ALA A 131 7.66 -11.84 0.60
CA ALA A 131 7.05 -12.79 -0.34
C ALA A 131 6.63 -12.11 -1.66
N VAL A 132 5.98 -10.94 -1.59
CA VAL A 132 5.59 -10.16 -2.77
C VAL A 132 6.81 -9.67 -3.55
N LEU A 133 7.87 -9.22 -2.86
CA LEU A 133 9.13 -8.86 -3.52
C LEU A 133 9.78 -10.05 -4.22
N SER A 134 9.78 -11.23 -3.59
CA SER A 134 10.30 -12.45 -4.21
C SER A 134 9.51 -12.85 -5.45
N LEU A 135 8.19 -12.71 -5.43
CA LEU A 135 7.35 -12.95 -6.60
C LEU A 135 7.65 -11.93 -7.72
N LEU A 136 7.67 -10.64 -7.37
CA LEU A 136 7.92 -9.55 -8.32
C LEU A 136 9.30 -9.66 -8.97
N PHE A 137 10.33 -10.02 -8.20
CA PHE A 137 11.69 -10.18 -8.71
C PHE A 137 11.87 -11.45 -9.55
N SER A 138 11.10 -12.51 -9.27
CA SER A 138 11.04 -13.68 -10.16
C SER A 138 10.48 -13.28 -11.52
N TRP A 139 9.34 -12.60 -11.51
CA TRP A 139 8.68 -12.09 -12.73
C TRP A 139 9.59 -11.14 -13.51
N GLY A 140 10.30 -10.25 -12.80
CA GLY A 140 11.25 -9.31 -13.37
C GLY A 140 12.49 -10.00 -13.95
N SER A 141 13.02 -11.05 -13.31
CA SER A 141 14.19 -11.76 -13.82
C SER A 141 13.91 -12.54 -15.10
N GLU A 142 12.74 -13.16 -15.21
CA GLU A 142 12.32 -13.86 -16.44
C GLU A 142 12.22 -12.92 -17.67
N ARG A 143 12.07 -11.62 -17.43
CA ARG A 143 11.84 -10.59 -18.47
C ARG A 143 13.02 -9.65 -18.66
N GLY A 144 14.17 -9.96 -18.05
CA GLY A 144 15.41 -9.20 -18.22
C GLY A 144 15.48 -7.87 -17.46
N TYR A 145 14.57 -7.59 -16.51
CA TYR A 145 14.68 -6.40 -15.65
C TYR A 145 15.82 -6.53 -14.63
N MET A 146 16.15 -7.76 -14.25
CA MET A 146 17.24 -8.09 -13.34
C MET A 146 17.79 -9.48 -13.67
N GLU A 147 19.05 -9.73 -13.34
CA GLU A 147 19.69 -11.01 -13.67
C GLU A 147 19.16 -12.17 -12.82
N THR A 148 18.95 -11.94 -11.52
CA THR A 148 18.52 -12.99 -10.58
C THR A 148 17.57 -12.46 -9.50
N ASN A 149 16.73 -13.33 -8.96
CA ASN A 149 15.84 -13.00 -7.85
C ASN A 149 16.58 -12.92 -6.51
N THR A 150 16.96 -11.72 -6.10
CA THR A 150 17.71 -11.46 -4.86
C THR A 150 16.89 -11.66 -3.58
N ALA A 151 15.56 -11.71 -3.69
CA ALA A 151 14.64 -11.94 -2.58
C ALA A 151 14.37 -13.45 -2.34
N SER A 152 14.74 -14.31 -3.29
CA SER A 152 14.58 -15.76 -3.18
C SER A 152 15.38 -16.34 -2.01
N GLY A 153 14.83 -17.33 -1.31
CA GLY A 153 15.49 -18.03 -0.21
C GLY A 153 15.74 -17.19 1.05
N ILE A 154 15.25 -15.94 1.14
CA ILE A 154 15.30 -15.16 2.38
C ILE A 154 14.35 -15.81 3.39
N LYS A 155 14.87 -16.14 4.58
CA LYS A 155 14.09 -16.76 5.65
C LYS A 155 13.05 -15.79 6.20
N ASP A 156 11.90 -16.31 6.59
CA ASP A 156 10.85 -15.53 7.24
C ASP A 156 11.20 -15.22 8.70
N LEU A 157 10.68 -14.09 9.20
CA LEU A 157 10.70 -13.78 10.62
C LEU A 157 9.80 -14.77 11.37
N ARG A 158 10.42 -15.50 12.30
CA ARG A 158 9.74 -16.48 13.14
C ARG A 158 8.94 -15.80 14.24
N LYS A 159 7.84 -16.43 14.65
CA LYS A 159 7.10 -16.02 15.85
C LYS A 159 8.02 -16.20 17.06
N LYS A 160 8.01 -15.25 18.00
CA LYS A 160 8.77 -15.40 19.25
C LYS A 160 8.25 -16.63 20.00
N ARG A 161 9.16 -17.44 20.52
CA ARG A 161 8.80 -18.62 21.31
C ARG A 161 7.96 -18.18 22.52
N GLY A 162 6.91 -18.93 22.84
CA GLY A 162 6.01 -18.63 23.96
C GLY A 162 4.96 -17.53 23.68
N THR A 163 4.93 -16.92 22.49
CA THR A 163 3.83 -16.01 22.16
C THR A 163 2.53 -16.81 21.97
N PRO A 164 1.45 -16.52 22.73
CA PRO A 164 0.20 -17.27 22.64
C PRO A 164 -0.39 -17.20 21.23
N ASP A 165 -1.18 -18.20 20.87
CA ASP A 165 -1.91 -18.12 19.61
C ASP A 165 -3.02 -17.08 19.70
N ARG A 166 -3.04 -16.14 18.76
CA ARG A 166 -4.08 -15.11 18.70
C ARG A 166 -5.41 -15.73 18.30
N TYR A 167 -5.38 -16.81 17.52
CA TYR A 167 -6.57 -17.48 16.98
C TYR A 167 -6.73 -18.87 17.58
N ARG A 168 -6.55 -18.98 18.91
CA ARG A 168 -6.79 -20.26 19.58
C ARG A 168 -8.22 -20.76 19.31
N PRO A 169 -8.44 -22.07 19.25
CA PRO A 169 -9.79 -22.62 19.16
C PRO A 169 -10.65 -22.17 20.34
N TRP A 170 -11.95 -22.02 20.09
CA TRP A 170 -12.94 -21.73 21.14
C TRP A 170 -13.22 -22.99 21.97
N THR A 171 -13.42 -22.80 23.27
CA THR A 171 -13.92 -23.88 24.13
C THR A 171 -15.40 -24.11 23.88
N ASP A 172 -15.92 -25.27 24.27
CA ASP A 172 -17.34 -25.60 24.12
C ASP A 172 -18.24 -24.58 24.83
N THR A 173 -17.85 -24.16 26.04
CA THR A 173 -18.53 -23.12 26.81
C THR A 173 -18.58 -21.75 26.11
N GLU A 174 -17.51 -21.37 25.41
CA GLU A 174 -17.48 -20.12 24.64
C GLU A 174 -18.34 -20.22 23.40
N ARG A 175 -18.35 -21.39 22.73
CA ARG A 175 -19.24 -21.62 21.58
C ARG A 175 -20.70 -21.49 22.00
N GLU A 176 -21.08 -22.13 23.10
CA GLU A 176 -22.45 -22.08 23.64
C GLU A 176 -22.84 -20.65 24.01
N ALA A 177 -21.98 -19.93 24.74
CA ALA A 177 -22.25 -18.55 25.13
C ALA A 177 -22.47 -17.63 23.92
N VAL A 178 -21.65 -17.76 22.88
CA VAL A 178 -21.81 -16.95 21.67
C VAL A 178 -23.08 -17.36 20.91
N LEU A 179 -23.36 -18.66 20.78
CA LEU A 179 -24.58 -19.13 20.13
C LEU A 179 -25.82 -18.66 20.87
N GLU A 180 -25.85 -18.64 22.20
CA GLU A 180 -27.01 -18.19 22.98
C GLU A 180 -27.37 -16.72 22.67
N HIS A 181 -26.35 -15.85 22.69
CA HIS A 181 -26.50 -14.40 22.55
C HIS A 181 -26.52 -13.91 21.09
N ALA A 182 -26.15 -14.76 20.12
CA ALA A 182 -26.14 -14.37 18.73
C ALA A 182 -27.57 -14.08 18.19
N PRO A 183 -27.75 -13.04 17.38
CA PRO A 183 -29.00 -12.83 16.65
C PRO A 183 -29.33 -14.01 15.72
N PRO A 184 -30.62 -14.30 15.45
CA PRO A 184 -31.02 -15.45 14.62
C PRO A 184 -30.32 -15.54 13.26
N HIS A 185 -30.08 -14.40 12.59
CA HIS A 185 -29.41 -14.36 11.29
C HIS A 185 -27.91 -14.72 11.35
N ILE A 186 -27.25 -14.55 12.51
CA ILE A 186 -25.86 -14.96 12.72
C ILE A 186 -25.78 -16.41 13.18
N LYS A 187 -26.74 -16.85 14.02
CA LYS A 187 -26.81 -18.21 14.57
C LYS A 187 -26.69 -19.28 13.49
N VAL A 188 -27.42 -19.14 12.39
CA VAL A 188 -27.42 -20.14 11.29
C VAL A 188 -26.04 -20.26 10.65
N ALA A 189 -25.43 -19.13 10.25
CA ALA A 189 -24.10 -19.14 9.63
C ALA A 189 -23.03 -19.67 10.60
N MET A 190 -23.11 -19.29 11.88
CA MET A 190 -22.20 -19.81 12.91
C MET A 190 -22.36 -21.31 13.12
N ALA A 191 -23.58 -21.82 13.25
CA ALA A 191 -23.85 -23.24 13.38
C ALA A 191 -23.30 -24.01 12.17
N LEU A 192 -23.55 -23.53 10.94
CA LEU A 192 -22.99 -24.13 9.73
C LEU A 192 -21.46 -24.21 9.81
N MET A 193 -20.77 -23.10 10.08
CA MET A 193 -19.30 -23.10 10.20
C MET A 193 -18.81 -24.07 11.29
N MET A 194 -19.47 -24.10 12.44
CA MET A 194 -19.06 -24.92 13.59
C MET A 194 -19.22 -26.42 13.32
N PHE A 195 -20.33 -26.85 12.71
CA PHE A 195 -20.65 -28.26 12.54
C PHE A 195 -20.15 -28.86 11.22
N THR A 196 -19.90 -28.03 10.21
CA THR A 196 -19.42 -28.49 8.88
C THR A 196 -17.95 -28.17 8.61
N GLY A 197 -17.34 -27.27 9.40
CA GLY A 197 -15.99 -26.79 9.15
C GLY A 197 -15.86 -25.85 7.94
N LEU A 198 -16.97 -25.40 7.36
CA LEU A 198 -16.96 -24.44 6.26
C LEU A 198 -16.36 -23.09 6.68
N GLY A 199 -15.68 -22.43 5.75
CA GLY A 199 -15.23 -21.06 5.93
C GLY A 199 -16.41 -20.08 5.93
N PRO A 200 -16.25 -18.86 6.49
CA PRO A 200 -17.34 -17.88 6.55
C PRO A 200 -17.97 -17.54 5.20
N LYS A 201 -17.15 -17.45 4.14
CA LYS A 201 -17.64 -17.14 2.79
C LYS A 201 -18.51 -18.28 2.26
N ASP A 202 -18.09 -19.52 2.48
CA ASP A 202 -18.77 -20.70 1.97
C ASP A 202 -20.07 -20.93 2.74
N ALA A 203 -20.03 -20.80 4.08
CA ALA A 203 -21.23 -20.91 4.92
C ALA A 203 -22.32 -19.87 4.56
N LEU A 204 -21.92 -18.68 4.09
CA LEU A 204 -22.86 -17.63 3.66
C LEU A 204 -23.37 -17.80 2.23
N THR A 205 -22.72 -18.62 1.40
CA THR A 205 -23.07 -18.81 -0.01
C THR A 205 -23.57 -20.22 -0.31
N LEU A 206 -23.67 -21.07 0.72
CA LEU A 206 -24.16 -22.44 0.62
C LEU A 206 -25.60 -22.47 0.12
N THR A 207 -25.83 -23.16 -1.00
CA THR A 207 -27.16 -23.37 -1.57
C THR A 207 -27.72 -24.73 -1.14
N LYS A 208 -29.05 -24.89 -1.18
CA LYS A 208 -29.69 -26.16 -0.80
C LYS A 208 -29.27 -27.33 -1.69
N ASP A 209 -28.96 -27.06 -2.96
CA ASP A 209 -28.58 -28.10 -3.93
C ASP A 209 -27.15 -28.65 -3.71
N GLN A 210 -26.38 -28.02 -2.81
CA GLN A 210 -25.02 -28.42 -2.45
C GLN A 210 -24.97 -29.27 -1.17
N TYR A 211 -26.13 -29.58 -0.57
CA TYR A 211 -26.31 -30.52 0.53
C TYR A 211 -26.93 -31.81 0.01
#